data_AF-A0A5C6MHR4-F1
#
_entry.id   AF-A0A5C6MHR4-F1
#
_cell.length_a   1.000
_cell.length_b   1.000
_cell.length_c   1.000
_cell.angle_alpha   90.00
_cell.angle_beta   90.00
_cell.angle_gamma   90.00
#
_symmetry.space_group_name_H-M   'P 1'
#
loop_
_entity.id
_entity.type
_entity.pdbx_description
1 polymer ?
#
loop_
_entity_poly.entity_id
_entity_poly.type
_entity_poly.pdbx_seq_one_letter_code
_entity_poly.pdbx_strand_id
1 'polypeptide(L)'
;MIAPDVTLDELLEVMPGPDFPTGGIICGGMGIRQAYLTGRSTLALRSRTHFETEKNSDVIVVTEIPYMETRDRIREKLELLVAEERIKRISPNCRPDRPQCPALAGTSAHCTEAGC
;
A
#
# COMPACT_ATOMS: atom_id res chain seq x y z
N MET A 1 -24.70 8.71 -28.03
CA MET A 1 -26.04 8.50 -27.44
C MET A 1 -25.84 8.33 -25.95
N ILE A 2 -26.33 9.27 -25.14
CA ILE A 2 -26.29 9.17 -23.68
C ILE A 2 -27.63 8.53 -23.30
N ALA A 3 -27.61 7.32 -22.74
CA ALA A 3 -28.80 6.68 -22.20
C ALA A 3 -29.04 7.27 -20.79
N PRO A 4 -30.10 8.06 -20.57
CA PRO A 4 -30.33 8.72 -19.28
C PRO A 4 -30.87 7.77 -18.21
N ASP A 5 -31.42 6.61 -18.60
CA ASP A 5 -32.04 5.62 -17.73
C ASP A 5 -31.11 4.43 -17.46
N VAL A 6 -29.88 4.68 -16.98
CA VAL A 6 -28.93 3.61 -16.66
C VAL A 6 -29.16 3.10 -15.25
N THR A 7 -29.14 1.77 -15.07
CA THR A 7 -29.18 1.18 -13.73
C THR A 7 -27.80 1.21 -13.08
N LEU A 8 -27.74 1.16 -11.75
CA LEU A 8 -26.47 1.15 -11.03
C LEU A 8 -25.60 -0.06 -11.40
N ASP A 9 -26.23 -1.20 -11.67
CA ASP A 9 -25.50 -2.44 -11.95
C ASP A 9 -24.84 -2.37 -13.33
N GLU A 10 -25.51 -1.79 -14.33
CA GLU A 10 -24.91 -1.47 -15.64
C GLU A 10 -23.79 -0.42 -15.52
N LEU A 11 -23.93 0.54 -14.61
CA LEU A 11 -22.87 1.52 -14.32
C LEU A 11 -21.63 0.84 -13.71
N LEU A 12 -21.82 -0.15 -12.83
CA LEU A 12 -20.76 -0.91 -12.21
C LEU A 12 -20.05 -1.86 -13.19
N GLU A 13 -20.72 -2.32 -14.24
CA GLU A 13 -20.06 -3.08 -15.31
C GLU A 13 -19.07 -2.23 -16.11
N VAL A 14 -19.41 -0.96 -16.36
CA VAL A 14 -18.54 -0.02 -17.08
C VAL A 14 -17.47 0.57 -16.16
N MET A 15 -17.84 0.90 -14.92
CA MET A 15 -16.95 1.47 -13.90
C MET A 15 -16.98 0.63 -12.62
N PRO A 16 -16.20 -0.45 -12.55
CA PRO A 16 -16.24 -1.40 -11.44
C PRO A 16 -15.74 -0.82 -10.12
N GLY A 17 -14.95 0.25 -10.14
CA GLY A 17 -14.47 0.90 -8.92
C GLY A 17 -13.44 2.00 -9.15
N PRO A 18 -13.00 2.65 -8.07
CA PRO A 18 -12.00 3.70 -8.11
C PRO A 18 -10.62 3.12 -8.43
N ASP A 19 -9.86 3.84 -9.27
CA ASP A 19 -8.47 3.51 -9.58
C ASP A 19 -7.53 4.35 -8.70
N PHE A 20 -6.60 3.69 -8.02
CA PHE A 20 -5.62 4.34 -7.15
C PHE A 20 -4.25 4.34 -7.83
N PRO A 21 -3.55 5.49 -7.90
CA PRO A 21 -2.29 5.59 -8.66
C PRO A 21 -1.15 4.74 -8.08
N THR A 22 -1.23 4.39 -6.80
CA THR A 22 -0.27 3.52 -6.10
C THR A 22 -0.61 2.03 -6.21
N GLY A 23 -1.73 1.69 -6.86
CA GLY A 23 -2.28 0.34 -6.91
C GLY A 23 -2.88 -0.11 -5.58
N GLY A 24 -2.72 -1.40 -5.28
CA GLY A 24 -3.29 -2.07 -4.13
C GLY A 24 -4.52 -2.90 -4.47
N ILE A 25 -5.10 -3.48 -3.44
CA ILE A 25 -6.25 -4.38 -3.53
C ILE A 25 -7.38 -3.78 -2.71
N ILE A 26 -8.51 -3.46 -3.36
CA ILE A 26 -9.73 -3.05 -2.67
C ILE A 26 -10.39 -4.31 -2.09
N CYS A 27 -10.52 -4.35 -0.77
CA CYS A 27 -11.15 -5.43 -0.06
C CYS A 27 -12.66 -5.19 0.03
N GLY A 28 -13.42 -5.88 -0.82
CA GLY A 28 -14.89 -5.94 -0.77
C GLY A 28 -15.59 -4.96 -1.71
N GLY A 29 -16.54 -5.49 -2.50
CA GLY A 29 -17.29 -4.71 -3.50
C GLY A 29 -18.48 -3.92 -2.93
N MET A 30 -19.00 -4.28 -1.75
CA MET A 30 -20.15 -3.57 -1.16
C MET A 30 -19.85 -2.11 -0.85
N GLY A 31 -18.62 -1.81 -0.40
CA GLY A 31 -18.20 -0.44 -0.14
C GLY A 31 -18.24 0.42 -1.40
N ILE A 32 -17.91 -0.16 -2.56
CA ILE A 32 -17.94 0.53 -3.85
C ILE A 32 -19.39 0.82 -4.27
N ARG A 33 -20.26 -0.21 -4.21
CA ARG A 33 -21.68 -0.06 -4.56
C ARG A 33 -22.37 1.00 -3.70
N GLN A 34 -22.11 0.99 -2.39
CA GLN A 34 -22.63 1.99 -1.48
C GLN A 34 -22.07 3.39 -1.79
N ALA A 35 -20.80 3.51 -2.18
CA ALA A 35 -20.20 4.78 -2.57
C ALA A 35 -20.96 5.43 -3.73
N TYR A 36 -21.30 4.64 -4.74
CA TYR A 36 -22.05 5.14 -5.91
C TYR A 36 -23.52 5.46 -5.60
N LEU A 37 -24.13 4.77 -4.63
CA LEU A 37 -25.52 5.04 -4.20
C LEU A 37 -25.64 6.30 -3.34
N THR A 38 -24.78 6.45 -2.34
CA THR A 38 -24.94 7.48 -1.29
C THR A 38 -23.93 8.62 -1.42
N GLY A 39 -22.92 8.46 -2.28
CA GLY A 39 -21.76 9.36 -2.38
C GLY A 39 -20.78 9.23 -1.21
N ARG A 40 -21.03 8.35 -0.23
CA ARG A 40 -20.19 8.18 0.96
C ARG A 40 -20.09 6.70 1.34
N SER A 41 -18.87 6.20 1.35
CA SER A 41 -18.57 4.89 1.91
C SER A 41 -17.15 4.80 2.45
N THR A 42 -16.88 3.70 3.17
CA THR A 42 -15.54 3.35 3.64
C THR A 42 -15.01 2.23 2.78
N LEU A 43 -13.81 2.42 2.21
CA LEU A 43 -13.11 1.42 1.41
C LEU A 43 -11.89 0.91 2.18
N ALA A 44 -11.72 -0.41 2.23
CA ALA A 44 -10.53 -1.02 2.80
C ALA A 44 -9.51 -1.29 1.69
N LEU A 45 -8.36 -0.64 1.75
CA LEU A 45 -7.24 -0.87 0.84
C LEU A 45 -6.17 -1.73 1.49
N ARG A 46 -5.73 -2.75 0.75
CA ARG A 46 -4.67 -3.67 1.17
C ARG A 46 -3.48 -3.60 0.21
N SER A 47 -2.28 -3.69 0.77
CA SER A 47 -1.03 -3.84 0.01
C SER A 47 -1.01 -5.14 -0.78
N ARG A 48 -0.49 -5.10 -2.01
CA ARG A 48 -0.19 -6.34 -2.75
C ARG A 48 1.10 -6.94 -2.20
N THR A 49 1.03 -8.20 -1.81
CA THR A 49 2.13 -8.92 -1.15
C THR A 49 2.24 -10.33 -1.70
N HIS A 50 3.46 -10.82 -1.87
CA HIS A 50 3.74 -12.22 -2.17
C HIS A 50 4.80 -12.77 -1.24
N PHE A 51 4.87 -14.10 -1.15
CA PHE A 51 5.85 -14.80 -0.34
C PHE A 51 6.95 -15.35 -1.24
N GLU A 52 8.20 -15.11 -0.86
CA GLU A 52 9.37 -15.72 -1.48
C GLU A 52 10.04 -16.62 -0.44
N THR A 53 10.24 -17.89 -0.78
CA THR A 53 10.99 -18.81 0.07
C THR A 53 12.46 -18.72 -0.32
N GLU A 54 13.25 -17.99 0.46
CA GLU A 54 14.70 -18.10 0.39
C GLU A 54 15.19 -19.26 1.26
N LYS A 55 16.38 -19.78 0.96
CA LYS A 55 17.06 -21.00 1.46
C LYS A 55 16.59 -21.62 2.79
N ASN A 56 16.19 -20.85 3.81
CA ASN A 56 15.56 -21.34 5.05
C ASN A 56 14.59 -20.31 5.70
N SER A 57 14.13 -19.28 4.97
CA SER A 57 13.29 -18.22 5.53
C SER A 57 12.23 -17.75 4.54
N ASP A 58 11.00 -17.64 5.01
CA ASP A 58 9.92 -17.00 4.26
C ASP A 58 10.08 -15.48 4.32
N VAL A 59 10.26 -14.86 3.16
CA VAL A 59 10.37 -13.42 3.00
C VAL A 59 9.04 -12.91 2.45
N ILE A 60 8.46 -11.93 3.14
CA ILE A 60 7.25 -11.24 2.67
C ILE A 60 7.70 -10.06 1.84
N VAL A 61 7.42 -10.10 0.55
CA VAL A 61 7.72 -9.01 -0.38
C VAL A 61 6.44 -8.23 -0.63
N VAL A 62 6.49 -6.92 -0.36
CA VAL A 62 5.39 -5.99 -0.60
C VAL A 62 5.67 -5.26 -1.91
N THR A 63 4.82 -5.44 -2.91
CA THR A 63 5.02 -4.85 -4.25
C THR A 63 4.36 -3.49 -4.39
N GLU A 64 3.21 -3.30 -3.75
CA GLU A 64 2.40 -2.08 -3.85
C GLU A 64 2.00 -1.60 -2.46
N ILE A 65 2.08 -0.29 -2.23
CA ILE A 65 1.72 0.35 -0.97
C ILE A 65 0.35 1.04 -1.13
N PRO A 66 -0.55 0.96 -0.13
CA PRO A 66 -1.85 1.62 -0.18
C PRO A 66 -1.74 3.12 -0.37
N TYR A 67 -2.77 3.69 -1.00
CA TYR A 67 -2.87 5.12 -1.21
C TYR A 67 -2.82 5.88 0.13
N MET A 68 -2.05 6.97 0.18
CA MET A 68 -1.76 7.82 1.37
C MET A 68 -0.76 7.26 2.40
N GLU A 69 -0.30 6.02 2.28
CA GLU A 69 0.77 5.49 3.14
C GLU A 69 2.15 5.64 2.46
N THR A 70 3.19 5.83 3.27
CA THR A 70 4.58 5.88 2.80
C THR A 70 5.34 4.66 3.31
N ARG A 71 6.37 4.23 2.57
CA ARG A 71 7.23 3.10 2.97
C ARG A 71 7.82 3.31 4.37
N ASP A 72 8.29 4.52 4.66
CA ASP A 72 8.98 4.81 5.91
C ASP A 72 8.02 4.79 7.11
N ARG A 73 6.78 5.29 6.95
CA ARG A 73 5.74 5.19 7.99
C ARG A 73 5.36 3.75 8.31
N ILE A 74 5.28 2.89 7.29
CA ILE A 74 5.00 1.46 7.49
C ILE A 74 6.15 0.81 8.24
N ARG A 75 7.40 1.13 7.87
CA ARG A 75 8.60 0.61 8.54
C ARG A 75 8.62 1.00 10.01
N GLU A 76 8.42 2.28 10.33
CA GLU A 76 8.39 2.79 11.71
C GLU A 76 7.30 2.09 12.54
N LYS A 77 6.08 1.96 11.99
CA LYS A 77 4.98 1.22 12.66
C LYS A 77 5.35 -0.24 12.90
N LEU A 78 6.03 -0.91 11.96
CA LEU A 78 6.47 -2.29 12.12
C LEU A 78 7.54 -2.43 13.22
N GLU A 79 8.52 -1.52 13.24
CA GLU A 79 9.58 -1.49 14.26
C GLU A 79 8.98 -1.32 15.66
N LEU A 80 8.00 -0.43 15.83
CA LEU A 80 7.26 -0.25 17.08
C LEU A 80 6.52 -1.52 17.49
N LEU A 81 5.80 -2.18 16.57
CA LEU A 81 5.03 -3.40 16.87
C LEU A 81 5.90 -4.60 17.23
N VAL A 82 7.13 -4.65 16.71
CA VAL A 82 8.13 -5.65 17.09
C VAL A 82 8.70 -5.35 18.47
N ALA A 83 8.95 -4.07 18.79
CA ALA A 83 9.41 -3.65 20.11
C ALA A 83 8.37 -3.90 21.22
N GLU A 84 7.08 -3.73 20.91
CA GLU A 84 5.95 -4.04 21.81
C GLU A 84 5.68 -5.56 21.94
N GLU A 85 6.47 -6.42 21.29
CA GLU A 85 6.31 -7.89 21.21
C GLU A 85 4.92 -8.37 20.73
N ARG A 86 4.11 -7.48 20.13
CA ARG A 86 2.80 -7.82 19.58
C ARG A 86 2.90 -8.73 18.38
N ILE A 87 3.99 -8.58 17.62
CA ILE A 87 4.30 -9.42 16.47
C ILE A 87 5.61 -10.16 16.73
N LYS A 88 5.50 -11.47 16.94
CA LYS A 88 6.65 -12.35 17.19
C LYS A 88 7.15 -12.95 15.88
N ARG A 89 8.45 -13.29 15.83
CA ARG A 89 9.07 -14.08 14.76
C ARG A 89 9.25 -13.37 13.41
N ILE A 90 9.34 -12.05 13.40
CA ILE A 90 9.73 -11.25 12.21
C ILE A 90 11.15 -10.71 12.44
N SER A 91 12.04 -10.92 11.47
CA SER A 91 13.34 -10.25 11.45
C SER A 91 13.19 -8.85 10.84
N PRO A 92 13.69 -7.77 11.47
CA PRO A 92 13.50 -6.38 11.01
C PRO A 92 14.30 -6.00 9.76
N ASN A 93 14.84 -6.98 9.02
CA ASN A 93 15.67 -6.73 7.85
C ASN A 93 14.83 -6.35 6.62
N CYS A 94 14.27 -5.15 6.64
CA CYS A 94 13.66 -4.53 5.47
C CYS A 94 14.80 -4.09 4.54
N ARG A 95 15.07 -4.87 3.49
CA ARG A 95 16.05 -4.50 2.46
C ARG A 95 15.36 -3.63 1.40
N PRO A 96 15.70 -2.34 1.28
CA PRO A 96 15.07 -1.47 0.29
C PRO A 96 15.55 -1.71 -1.16
N ASP A 97 16.51 -2.63 -1.38
CA ASP A 97 17.32 -2.62 -2.60
C ASP A 97 17.10 -3.83 -3.53
N ARG A 98 16.26 -3.61 -4.54
CA ARG A 98 16.56 -3.96 -5.94
C ARG A 98 16.18 -2.77 -6.84
N PRO A 99 16.89 -2.54 -7.96
CA PRO A 99 17.21 -1.19 -8.45
C PRO A 99 16.08 -0.58 -9.29
N GLN A 100 15.24 0.22 -8.64
CA GLN A 100 14.53 1.35 -9.26
C GLN A 100 13.98 2.29 -8.17
N CYS A 101 14.85 2.70 -7.25
CA CYS A 101 14.65 3.99 -6.59
C CYS A 101 15.66 4.97 -7.19
N PRO A 102 15.27 5.80 -8.17
CA PRO A 102 16.04 6.99 -8.46
C PRO A 102 15.98 7.87 -7.23
N ALA A 103 17.10 8.51 -6.94
CA ALA A 103 17.32 9.44 -5.85
C ALA A 103 16.10 10.34 -5.56
N LEU A 104 15.63 10.32 -4.32
CA LEU A 104 15.05 11.53 -3.73
C LEU A 104 16.22 12.38 -3.25
N ALA A 105 16.80 13.10 -4.21
CA ALA A 105 17.66 14.24 -3.97
C ALA A 105 16.79 15.44 -3.58
N GLY A 106 17.25 16.17 -2.55
CA GLY A 106 16.66 17.40 -2.00
C GLY A 106 15.82 17.12 -0.76
N THR A 107 16.06 17.65 0.44
CA THR A 107 16.82 18.80 0.96
C THR A 107 16.84 18.53 2.47
N SER A 108 17.91 18.62 3.26
CA SER A 108 18.89 19.68 3.44
C SER A 108 20.14 19.12 4.11
N ALA A 109 21.28 19.69 3.72
CA ALA A 109 22.57 19.55 4.36
C ALA A 109 22.53 19.52 5.90
N HIS A 110 23.28 18.61 6.49
CA HIS A 110 24.34 18.93 7.45
C HIS A 110 25.22 17.67 7.66
N CYS A 111 26.17 17.47 6.74
CA CYS A 111 27.40 16.78 7.08
C CYS A 111 28.25 17.79 7.85
N THR A 112 28.48 17.54 9.14
CA THR A 112 29.60 18.16 9.85
C THR A 112 30.55 17.04 10.21
N GLU A 113 31.78 17.27 9.78
CA GLU A 113 32.91 16.37 9.79
C GLU A 113 33.24 15.91 11.22
N ALA A 114 33.33 14.60 11.39
CA ALA A 114 34.33 13.96 12.24
C ALA A 114 34.42 12.53 11.74
N GLY A 115 35.62 12.10 11.36
CA GLY A 115 35.85 10.72 10.95
C GLY A 115 35.31 9.77 12.01
N CYS A 116 34.46 8.84 11.56
CA CYS A 116 34.10 7.62 12.24
C CYS A 116 33.65 6.62 11.17
#